data_AF-A0A7J3EEL5-F1
#
_entry.id   AF-A0A7J3EEL5-F1
#
_cell.length_a   1.000
_cell.length_b   1.000
_cell.length_c   1.000
_cell.angle_alpha   90.00
_cell.angle_beta   90.00
_cell.angle_gamma   90.00
#
_symmetry.space_group_name_H-M   'P 1'
#
loop_
_entity.id
_entity.type
_entity.pdbx_description
1 polymer ?
#
loop_
_entity_poly.entity_id
_entity_poly.type
_entity_poly.pdbx_seq_one_letter_code
_entity_poly.pdbx_strand_id
1 'polypeptide(L)' 'MIQRFKEKAEEYGIGVEEISDYKTSSKCLRCRFENMTIKGRLFKCLEAS' A
#
# COMPACT_ATOMS: atom_id res chain seq x y z
N MET A 1 2.32 -2.36 17.08
CA MET A 1 1.34 -3.14 16.29
C MET A 1 2.05 -4.07 15.29
N ILE A 2 3.07 -3.60 14.58
CA ILE A 2 3.82 -4.35 13.55
C ILE A 2 4.52 -5.61 14.10
N GLN A 3 5.08 -5.55 15.31
CA GLN A 3 5.86 -6.65 15.90
C GLN A 3 5.08 -7.97 15.99
N ARG A 4 3.82 -7.95 16.43
CA ARG A 4 2.97 -9.16 16.52
C ARG A 4 2.70 -9.81 15.16
N PHE A 5 2.59 -9.00 14.09
CA PHE A 5 2.41 -9.52 12.74
C PHE A 5 3.70 -10.15 12.22
N LYS A 6 4.84 -9.50 12.51
CA LYS A 6 6.16 -10.01 12.15
C LYS A 6 6.45 -11.35 12.81
N GLU A 7 6.29 -11.44 14.13
CA GLU A 7 6.48 -12.68 14.90
C GLU A 7 5.62 -13.83 14.35
N LYS A 8 4.35 -13.55 14.04
CA LYS A 8 3.44 -14.58 13.51
C LYS A 8 3.77 -14.97 12.08
N ALA A 9 4.26 -14.07 11.24
CA ALA A 9 4.67 -14.39 9.87
C ALA A 9 5.96 -15.22 9.85
N GLU A 10 6.95 -14.86 10.69
CA GLU A 10 8.23 -15.56 10.79
C GLU A 10 8.06 -17.00 11.31
N GLU A 11 7.10 -17.25 12.20
CA GLU A 11 6.74 -18.62 12.65
C GLU A 11 6.36 -19.54 11.48
N TYR A 12 5.74 -19.00 10.42
CA TYR A 12 5.36 -19.75 9.22
C TYR A 12 6.43 -19.69 8.12
N GLY A 13 7.62 -19.16 8.42
CA GLY A 13 8.71 -18.99 7.46
C GLY A 13 8.50 -17.87 6.45
N ILE A 14 7.62 -16.90 6.76
CA ILE A 14 7.37 -15.74 5.90
C ILE A 14 8.28 -14.59 6.36
N GLY A 15 9.20 -14.16 5.49
CA GLY A 15 10.05 -13.00 5.74
C GLY A 15 9.25 -11.69 5.75
N VAL A 16 9.58 -10.79 6.68
CA VAL A 16 8.90 -9.49 6.83
C VAL A 16 9.91 -8.35 6.77
N GLU A 17 9.66 -7.41 5.86
CA GLU A 17 10.41 -6.16 5.71
C GLU A 17 9.49 -4.97 5.99
N GLU A 18 9.96 -4.04 6.83
CA GLU A 18 9.26 -2.78 7.09
C GLU A 18 9.68 -1.75 6.05
N ILE A 19 8.73 -1.33 5.22
CA ILE A 19 8.92 -0.29 4.21
C ILE A 19 8.09 0.95 4.53
N SER A 20 8.56 2.12 4.09
CA SER A 20 7.85 3.38 4.33
C SER A 20 6.51 3.42 3.59
N ASP A 21 5.45 3.85 4.26
CA ASP A 21 4.13 4.09 3.66
C ASP A 21 4.04 5.42 2.89
N TYR A 22 5.18 6.07 2.64
CA TYR A 22 5.20 7.42 2.06
C TYR A 22 4.53 7.45 0.67
N LYS A 23 3.44 8.22 0.57
CA LYS A 23 2.62 8.42 -0.65
C LYS A 23 1.95 7.16 -1.21
N THR A 24 1.87 6.06 -0.47
CA THR A 24 1.17 4.84 -0.93
C THR A 24 -0.33 5.08 -1.14
N SER A 25 -0.94 5.98 -0.34
CA SER A 25 -2.35 6.37 -0.45
C SER A 25 -2.65 7.37 -1.58
N SER A 26 -1.61 8.02 -2.14
CA SER A 26 -1.74 9.07 -3.15
C SER A 26 -1.17 8.69 -4.51
N LYS A 27 -0.68 7.46 -4.69
CA LYS A 27 -0.14 6.98 -5.97
C LYS A 27 -0.99 5.85 -6.54
N CYS A 28 -1.19 5.88 -7.86
CA CYS A 28 -1.87 4.79 -8.54
C CYS A 28 -0.98 3.55 -8.59
N LEU A 29 -1.49 2.39 -8.16
CA LEU A 29 -0.77 1.11 -8.21
C LEU A 29 -0.41 0.67 -9.65
N ARG A 30 -1.11 1.18 -10.68
CA ARG A 30 -0.85 0.85 -12.08
C ARG A 30 0.16 1.80 -12.73
N CYS A 31 -0.12 3.09 -12.74
CA CYS A 31 0.67 4.08 -13.47
C CYS A 31 1.62 4.91 -12.60
N ARG A 32 1.59 4.74 -11.27
CA ARG A 32 2.42 5.44 -10.26
C ARG A 32 2.26 6.96 -10.20
N PHE A 33 1.40 7.54 -11.02
CA PHE A 33 1.05 8.95 -10.97
C PHE A 33 0.20 9.29 -9.74
N GLU A 34 0.34 10.53 -9.31
CA GLU A 34 -0.39 11.10 -8.16
C GLU A 34 -1.73 11.72 -8.56
N ASN A 35 -2.09 11.66 -9.86
CA ASN A 35 -3.35 12.20 -10.36
C ASN A 35 -4.50 11.18 -10.17
N MET A 36 -5.09 11.23 -8.99
CA MET A 36 -6.19 10.35 -8.56
C MET A 36 -7.27 11.15 -7.84
N THR A 37 -8.52 10.67 -7.91
CA THR A 37 -9.63 11.16 -7.08
C THR A 37 -10.03 10.10 -6.05
N ILE A 38 -10.29 10.55 -4.82
CA ILE A 38 -10.73 9.68 -3.71
C ILE A 38 -12.13 10.13 -3.30
N LYS A 39 -13.08 9.19 -3.26
CA LYS A 39 -14.45 9.41 -2.80
C LYS A 39 -14.85 8.30 -1.81
N GLY A 40 -14.71 8.59 -0.52
CA GLY A 40 -14.94 7.60 0.54
C GLY A 40 -13.94 6.44 0.44
N ARG A 41 -14.44 5.21 0.27
CA ARG A 41 -13.61 3.99 0.10
C ARG A 41 -13.17 3.75 -1.35
N LEU A 42 -13.62 4.57 -2.29
CA LEU A 42 -13.31 4.44 -3.71
C LEU A 42 -12.15 5.37 -4.08
N PHE A 43 -11.17 4.84 -4.80
CA PHE A 43 -10.14 5.63 -5.47
C PHE A 43 -10.22 5.37 -6.98
N LYS A 44 -10.01 6.43 -7.78
CA LYS A 44 -9.96 6.33 -9.24
C LYS A 44 -8.74 7.09 -9.74
N CYS A 45 -7.90 6.40 -10.52
CA CYS A 45 -6.82 7.05 -11.26
C CYS A 45 -7.40 7.81 -12.45
N LEU A 46 -6.92 9.03 -12.68
CA LEU A 46 -7.37 9.89 -13.78
C LEU A 46 -6.46 9.78 -15.03
N GLU A 47 -5.31 9.13 -14.91
CA GLU A 47 -4.34 8.95 -16.01
C GLU A 47 -4.57 7.65 -16.81
N ALA A 48 -5.22 6.66 -16.21
CA ALA A 48 -5.53 5.40 -16.90
C ALA A 48 -6.82 5.60 -17.71
N SER A 49 -6.67 5.94 -18.99
CA SER A 49 -7.73 5.87 -20.00
C SER A 49 -8.10 4.41 -20.31
#